data_AF-A0A6G3UC76-F1
#
_entry.id   AF-A0A6G3UC76-F1
#
_cell.length_a   1.000
_cell.length_b   1.000
_cell.length_c   1.000
_cell.angle_alpha   90.00
_cell.angle_beta   90.00
_cell.angle_gamma   90.00
#
_symmetry.space_group_name_H-M   'P 1'
#
loop_
_entity.id
_entity.type
_entity.pdbx_description
1 polymer ?
#
loop_
_entity_poly.entity_id
_entity_poly.type
_entity_poly.pdbx_seq_one_letter_code
_entity_poly.pdbx_strand_id
1 'polypeptide(L)'
;LGRNLVLLRPDPASLDAWFVAGFLRGTANLRRAGSYASTATRLDVRRLRLPRLTLDEQRRYGARFRALDAFERTLRHAGRLGDQLVRGLYDGLTDGTVTPD
;
A
#
# COMPACT_ATOMS: atom_id res chain seq x y z
N LEU A 1 -5.27 -14.30 13.34
CA LEU A 1 -4.57 -13.81 12.14
C LEU A 1 -4.21 -15.03 11.29
N GLY A 2 -4.44 -15.00 9.97
CA GLY A 2 -4.09 -16.11 9.07
C GLY A 2 -2.58 -16.34 8.93
N ARG A 3 -2.19 -17.36 8.16
CA ARG A 3 -0.78 -17.72 7.94
C ARG A 3 0.00 -16.53 7.35
N ASN A 4 1.19 -16.25 7.89
CA ASN A 4 2.09 -15.14 7.51
C ASN A 4 1.57 -13.71 7.79
N LEU A 5 0.57 -13.55 8.66
CA LEU A 5 0.13 -12.22 9.12
C LEU A 5 0.71 -11.90 10.50
N VAL A 6 1.29 -10.71 10.62
CA VAL A 6 1.81 -10.15 11.88
C VAL A 6 1.04 -8.88 12.20
N LEU A 7 0.63 -8.73 13.46
CA LEU A 7 0.03 -7.49 13.96
C LEU A 7 1.06 -6.71 14.77
N LEU A 8 1.32 -5.48 14.34
CA LEU A 8 2.13 -4.53 15.09
C LEU A 8 1.21 -3.58 15.84
N ARG A 9 1.48 -3.40 17.14
CA ARG A 9 0.80 -2.45 18.00
C ARG A 9 1.83 -1.48 18.59
N PRO A 10 2.23 -0.44 17.83
CA PRO A 10 3.11 0.58 18.35
C PRO A 10 2.45 1.26 19.56
N ASP A 11 3.22 1.52 20.61
CA ASP A 11 2.75 2.38 21.69
C ASP A 11 2.60 3.82 21.13
N PRO A 12 1.39 4.40 21.16
CA PRO A 12 1.13 5.71 20.54
C PRO A 12 1.85 6.86 21.24
N ALA A 13 2.34 6.66 22.47
CA ALA A 13 3.16 7.66 23.17
C ALA A 13 4.61 7.71 22.65
N SER A 14 5.06 6.68 21.94
CA SER A 14 6.46 6.56 21.49
C SER A 14 6.62 6.44 19.97
N LEU A 15 5.62 5.91 19.26
CA LEU A 15 5.68 5.68 17.82
C LEU A 15 4.37 6.05 17.11
N ASP A 16 4.50 6.75 15.98
CA ASP A 16 3.38 6.95 15.05
C ASP A 16 3.18 5.71 14.16
N ALA A 17 1.95 5.21 14.09
CA ALA A 17 1.64 3.98 13.32
C ALA A 17 1.80 4.17 11.80
N TRP A 18 1.49 5.35 11.27
CA TRP A 18 1.64 5.64 9.84
C TRP A 18 3.08 5.88 9.43
N PHE A 19 3.91 6.40 10.33
CA PHE A 19 5.36 6.43 10.20
C PHE A 19 5.93 5.02 10.05
N VAL A 20 5.60 4.10 10.97
CA VAL A 20 6.03 2.70 10.90
C VAL A 20 5.54 2.04 9.61
N ALA A 21 4.26 2.21 9.26
CA ALA A 21 3.66 1.65 8.05
C ALA A 21 4.32 2.17 6.77
N GLY A 22 4.64 3.47 6.70
CA GLY A 22 5.31 4.06 5.55
C GLY A 22 6.71 3.53 5.34
N PHE A 23 7.52 3.41 6.40
CA PHE A 23 8.85 2.84 6.31
C PHE A 23 8.84 1.33 6.03
N LEU A 24 7.86 0.59 6.53
CA LEU A 24 7.61 -0.81 6.16
C LEU A 24 7.38 -0.97 4.65
N ARG A 25 6.62 -0.05 4.06
CA ARG A 25 6.24 -0.04 2.65
C ARG A 25 7.35 0.47 1.71
N GLY A 26 8.40 1.11 2.25
CA GLY A 26 9.53 1.57 1.46
C GLY A 26 10.26 0.40 0.79
N THR A 27 10.53 0.51 -0.51
CA THR A 27 11.13 -0.58 -1.33
C THR A 27 12.50 -1.07 -0.81
N ALA A 28 13.25 -0.23 -0.09
CA ALA A 28 14.50 -0.62 0.56
C ALA A 28 14.27 -1.52 1.80
N ASN A 29 13.17 -1.33 2.53
CA ASN A 29 12.79 -2.15 3.67
C ASN A 29 12.08 -3.43 3.23
N LEU A 30 11.23 -3.39 2.19
CA LEU A 30 10.68 -4.60 1.57
C LEU A 30 11.77 -5.53 1.01
N ARG A 31 12.80 -4.99 0.34
CA ARG A 31 13.93 -5.78 -0.18
C ARG A 31 14.84 -6.35 0.91
N ARG A 32 14.95 -5.71 2.08
CA ARG A 32 15.76 -6.18 3.22
C ARG A 32 15.01 -7.11 4.17
N ALA A 33 13.71 -6.91 4.32
CA ALA A 33 12.83 -7.76 5.12
C ALA A 33 12.35 -9.01 4.37
N GLY A 34 12.66 -9.11 3.08
CA GLY A 34 12.43 -10.31 2.29
C GLY A 34 13.69 -11.14 2.07
N SER A 35 13.65 -12.42 2.44
CA SER A 35 14.57 -13.42 1.88
C SER A 35 14.16 -13.71 0.43
N TYR A 36 15.10 -13.64 -0.50
CA TYR A 36 14.93 -13.99 -1.94
C TYR A 36 14.66 -15.48 -2.19
N ALA A 37 14.14 -16.23 -1.22
CA ALA A 37 13.87 -17.66 -1.33
C ALA A 37 12.42 -17.95 -0.95
N SER A 38 11.63 -18.28 -1.98
CA SER A 38 10.23 -18.74 -1.95
C SER A 38 9.13 -17.68 -1.80
N THR A 39 8.00 -18.00 -2.43
CA THR A 39 6.72 -17.28 -2.62
C THR A 39 6.00 -16.85 -1.34
N ALA A 40 6.66 -16.94 -0.18
CA ALA A 40 6.15 -16.54 1.12
C ALA A 40 7.23 -15.73 1.84
N THR A 41 7.35 -14.46 1.46
CA THR A 41 8.22 -13.49 2.12
C THR A 41 7.74 -13.30 3.56
N ARG A 42 8.29 -14.08 4.50
CA ARG A 42 8.13 -13.80 5.94
C ARG A 42 8.82 -12.47 6.20
N LEU A 43 8.02 -11.41 6.30
CA LEU A 43 8.49 -10.09 6.68
C LEU A 43 9.08 -10.18 8.09
N ASP A 44 10.40 -10.23 8.21
CA ASP A 44 11.05 -10.15 9.51
C ASP A 44 11.03 -8.71 9.99
N VAL A 45 9.96 -8.35 10.69
CA VAL A 45 9.75 -7.02 11.25
C VAL A 45 10.92 -6.60 12.15
N ARG A 46 11.64 -7.56 12.78
CA ARG A 46 12.76 -7.27 13.67
C ARG A 46 13.99 -6.73 12.92
N ARG A 47 14.05 -6.91 11.60
CA ARG A 47 15.14 -6.42 10.74
C ARG A 47 14.87 -5.04 10.13
N LEU A 48 13.70 -4.46 10.39
CA LEU A 48 13.38 -3.13 9.90
C LEU A 48 14.20 -2.07 10.63
N ARG A 49 14.80 -1.18 9.85
CA ARG A 49 15.45 0.01 10.38
C ARG A 49 14.50 1.19 10.25
N LEU A 50 14.15 1.77 11.39
CA LEU A 50 13.41 3.02 11.48
C LEU A 50 14.37 4.13 11.91
N PRO A 51 14.29 5.34 11.32
CA PRO A 51 15.03 6.47 11.82
C PRO A 51 14.53 6.86 13.21
N ARG A 52 15.44 7.26 14.10
CA ARG A 52 15.11 7.71 15.46
C ARG A 52 14.75 9.21 15.39
N LEU A 53 13.47 9.49 15.18
CA LEU A 53 12.92 10.84 15.12
C LEU A 53 12.05 11.13 16.34
N THR A 54 11.88 12.40 16.67
CA THR A 54 10.93 12.83 17.70
C THR A 54 9.49 12.45 17.30
N LEU A 55 8.59 12.32 18.27
CA LEU A 55 7.20 11.92 17.98
C LEU A 55 6.50 12.90 17.02
N ASP A 56 6.79 14.20 17.12
CA ASP A 56 6.21 15.22 16.25
C ASP A 56 6.74 15.11 14.81
N GLU A 57 8.01 14.82 14.62
CA GLU A 57 8.55 14.52 13.29
C GLU A 57 7.95 13.24 12.72
N GLN A 58 7.83 12.18 13.53
CA GLN A 58 7.18 10.93 13.11
C GLN A 58 5.75 11.20 12.65
N ARG A 59 4.96 12.01 13.38
CA ARG A 59 3.59 12.39 13.00
C ARG A 59 3.55 13.16 11.67
N ARG A 60 4.52 14.06 11.42
CA ARG A 60 4.61 14.77 10.13
C ARG A 60 4.86 13.80 8.97
N TYR A 61 5.77 12.85 9.14
CA TYR A 61 6.00 11.79 8.15
C TYR A 61 4.76 10.89 7.99
N GLY A 62 4.15 10.47 9.10
CA GLY A 62 2.94 9.64 9.12
C GLY A 62 1.79 10.27 8.35
N ALA A 63 1.57 11.58 8.51
CA ALA A 63 0.57 12.32 7.74
C ALA A 63 0.83 12.25 6.23
N ARG A 64 2.10 12.37 5.80
CA ARG A 64 2.47 12.25 4.37
C ARG A 64 2.26 10.82 3.84
N PHE A 65 2.67 9.81 4.60
CA PHE A 65 2.44 8.41 4.22
C PHE A 65 0.96 8.06 4.15
N ARG A 66 0.14 8.57 5.06
CA ARG A 66 -1.31 8.41 5.02
C ARG A 66 -1.92 9.05 3.78
N ALA A 67 -1.47 10.25 3.41
CA ALA A 67 -1.92 10.93 2.19
C ALA A 67 -1.56 10.13 0.93
N LEU A 68 -0.34 9.57 0.87
CA LEU A 68 0.09 8.70 -0.23
C LEU A 68 -0.76 7.43 -0.32
N ASP A 69 -1.05 6.76 0.80
CA ASP A 69 -1.92 5.58 0.79
C ASP A 69 -3.33 5.90 0.27
N ALA A 70 -3.90 7.02 0.72
CA ALA A 70 -5.20 7.48 0.23
C ALA A 70 -5.18 7.75 -1.28
N PHE A 71 -4.16 8.47 -1.76
CA PHE A 71 -3.99 8.75 -3.18
C PHE A 71 -3.89 7.46 -4.01
N GLU A 72 -3.08 6.51 -3.59
CA GLU A 72 -2.98 5.23 -4.29
C GLU A 72 -4.28 4.42 -4.29
N ARG A 73 -5.07 4.46 -3.21
CA ARG A 73 -6.40 3.82 -3.19
C ARG A 73 -7.31 4.44 -4.24
N THR A 74 -7.29 5.76 -4.38
CA THR A 74 -8.03 6.49 -5.40
C THR A 74 -7.58 6.09 -6.80
N LEU A 75 -6.27 6.04 -7.06
CA LEU A 75 -5.74 5.58 -8.35
C LEU A 75 -6.16 4.15 -8.69
N ARG A 76 -6.05 3.22 -7.74
CA ARG A 76 -6.52 1.84 -7.93
C ARG A 76 -8.03 1.78 -8.22
N HIS A 77 -8.81 2.65 -7.61
CA HIS A 77 -10.25 2.70 -7.87
C HIS A 77 -10.56 3.25 -9.26
N ALA A 78 -9.92 4.35 -9.65
CA ALA A 78 -10.05 4.94 -10.98
C ALA A 78 -9.64 3.93 -12.07
N GLY A 79 -8.54 3.19 -11.88
CA GLY A 79 -8.13 2.13 -12.81
C GLY A 79 -9.21 1.06 -12.99
N ARG A 80 -9.80 0.55 -11.90
CA ARG A 80 -10.90 -0.43 -12.00
C ARG A 80 -12.12 0.12 -12.74
N LEU A 81 -12.47 1.38 -12.54
CA LEU A 81 -13.57 2.02 -13.27
C LEU A 81 -13.23 2.17 -14.76
N GLY A 82 -11.98 2.54 -15.08
CA GLY A 82 -11.48 2.59 -16.46
C GLY A 82 -11.57 1.24 -17.14
N ASP A 83 -11.12 0.16 -16.47
CA ASP A 83 -11.21 -1.19 -17.00
C ASP A 83 -12.66 -1.62 -17.27
N GLN A 84 -13.59 -1.25 -16.37
CA GLN A 84 -15.03 -1.51 -16.54
C GLN A 84 -15.61 -0.73 -17.71
N LEU A 85 -15.25 0.56 -17.85
CA LEU A 85 -15.70 1.41 -18.94
C LEU A 85 -15.22 0.87 -20.29
N VAL A 86 -13.94 0.53 -20.41
CA VAL A 86 -13.37 -0.01 -21.65
C VAL A 86 -14.05 -1.31 -22.05
N ARG A 87 -14.25 -2.23 -21.10
CA ARG A 87 -14.99 -3.48 -21.35
C ARG A 87 -16.42 -3.21 -21.82
N GLY A 88 -17.13 -2.33 -21.11
CA GLY A 88 -18.50 -1.96 -21.49
C GLY A 88 -18.61 -1.33 -22.87
N LEU A 89 -17.60 -0.53 -23.29
CA LEU A 89 -17.56 0.02 -24.65
C LEU A 89 -17.30 -1.06 -25.71
N TYR A 90 -16.40 -2.01 -25.44
CA TYR A 90 -16.22 -3.16 -26.34
C TYR A 90 -17.50 -3.96 -26.48
N ASP A 91 -18.11 -4.33 -25.35
CA ASP A 91 -19.36 -5.09 -25.33
C ASP A 91 -20.44 -4.34 -26.15
N GLY A 92 -20.62 -3.05 -25.87
CA GLY A 92 -21.60 -2.19 -26.54
C GLY A 92 -21.39 -2.02 -28.05
N LEU A 93 -20.13 -1.92 -28.49
CA LEU A 93 -19.80 -1.86 -29.91
C LEU A 93 -20.05 -3.21 -30.61
N THR A 94 -19.82 -4.32 -29.91
CA THR A 94 -20.01 -5.67 -30.48
C THR A 94 -21.47 -6.14 -30.49
N ASP A 95 -22.27 -5.72 -29.52
CA ASP A 95 -23.69 -6.06 -29.42
C ASP A 95 -24.62 -5.03 -30.12
N GLY A 96 -24.05 -3.92 -30.59
CA GLY A 96 -24.75 -2.88 -31.34
C GLY A 96 -25.52 -1.89 -30.46
N THR A 97 -25.35 -1.92 -29.13
CA THR A 97 -25.95 -0.93 -28.22
C THR A 97 -25.20 0.40 -28.20
N VAL A 98 -23.95 0.43 -28.66
CA VAL A 98 -23.14 1.64 -28.90
C VAL A 98 -22.81 1.73 -30.38
N THR A 99 -23.08 2.88 -31.01
CA THR A 99 -22.70 3.12 -32.40
C THR A 99 -21.25 3.61 -32.48
N PRO A 100 -20.51 3.24 -33.54
CA PRO A 100 -19.13 3.69 -33.73
C PRO A 100 -18.99 5.18 -34.10
N ASP A 101 -20.10 5.90 -34.32
CA ASP A 101 -20.16 7.35 -34.56
C ASP A 101 -21.41 7.96 -33.90
#